data_AF-A0A2S0NKU5-F1
#
_entry.id   AF-A0A2S0NKU5-F1
#
_cell.length_a   1.000
_cell.length_b   1.000
_cell.length_c   1.000
_cell.angle_alpha   90.00
_cell.angle_beta   90.00
_cell.angle_gamma   90.00
#
_symmetry.space_group_name_H-M   'P 1'
#
loop_
_entity.id
_entity.type
_entity.pdbx_description
1 polymer ?
#
loop_
_entity_poly.entity_id
_entity_poly.type
_entity_poly.pdbx_seq_one_letter_code
_entity_poly.pdbx_strand_id
1 'polypeptide(L)'
;MQKKNKYFESKFKLNWKIKDSNENVIKKNSFLYKISALVFFLFVFLYSLTFLYIFILSNDKHLHVYFEYLNSLTKEGFSMPSYDDIWGMIISSLVFFGISLGLIFLYKPIVSSNSITMAKQSIYIKTTTMFLMVSFLLTSLSQYNYANYATFIKLELATEANENFTRALKSVGAQLSFSWKNPSIVWWVLFVQIIIIFSIILFLENAISRKENIAGIEKYIEYNLKTTKSFAGSKIIEKINKFFKPTTKNISIWTFVVVGLILLPNFIFTILISNSSTKMGALLQWSYNLPNLLKDFKGIDQLYANLLGDKYSLVYFALNSLPIIIIGITFSTTFFFLSIIVRSEKQISDNVFILQNVILAIEILFILILMSVIKFEVNNLSNIWNMKGLKFQEGLRALMQPEDFKEITTMFYWSAIQDIIKTNKIEWFSQNGIISETIINFAFAGSTFSGIGIGLVKKIKIHRAFFKLQKETEGNEEYAY
;
A
#
# COMPACT_ATOMS: atom_id res chain seq x y z
N MET A 1 -39.70 -45.30 -16.76
CA MET A 1 -38.61 -44.48 -16.19
C MET A 1 -37.66 -44.03 -17.31
N GLN A 2 -37.91 -42.87 -17.94
CA GLN A 2 -36.94 -42.28 -18.86
C GLN A 2 -36.07 -41.28 -18.09
N LYS A 3 -34.77 -41.58 -17.98
CA LYS A 3 -33.76 -40.69 -17.40
C LYS A 3 -33.73 -39.39 -18.22
N LYS A 4 -34.23 -38.29 -17.64
CA LYS A 4 -33.89 -36.93 -18.08
C LYS A 4 -32.39 -36.74 -17.85
N ASN A 5 -31.58 -37.02 -18.87
CA ASN A 5 -30.23 -36.47 -18.96
C ASN A 5 -30.39 -34.95 -19.11
N LYS A 6 -30.40 -34.23 -17.97
CA LYS A 6 -30.09 -32.81 -17.93
C LYS A 6 -28.63 -32.68 -18.36
N TYR A 7 -28.40 -32.56 -19.66
CA TYR A 7 -27.15 -32.01 -20.17
C TYR A 7 -27.00 -30.60 -19.57
N PHE A 8 -26.07 -30.46 -18.64
CA PHE A 8 -25.51 -29.16 -18.26
C PHE A 8 -24.71 -28.64 -19.47
N GLU A 9 -25.40 -28.21 -20.52
CA GLU A 9 -24.76 -27.40 -21.56
C GLU A 9 -24.42 -26.05 -20.92
N SER A 10 -23.17 -25.91 -20.51
CA SER A 10 -22.59 -24.63 -20.13
C SER A 10 -22.81 -23.66 -21.29
N LYS A 11 -23.74 -22.71 -21.14
CA LYS A 11 -23.98 -21.61 -22.09
C LYS A 11 -22.83 -20.60 -22.15
N PHE A 12 -21.71 -20.87 -21.47
CA PHE A 12 -20.54 -20.01 -21.46
C PHE A 12 -19.71 -20.23 -22.72
N LYS A 13 -19.82 -19.30 -23.67
CA LYS A 13 -18.94 -19.24 -24.86
C LYS A 13 -18.09 -17.98 -24.79
N LEU A 14 -16.78 -18.15 -24.88
CA LEU A 14 -15.83 -17.02 -24.98
C LEU A 14 -16.06 -16.27 -26.29
N ASN A 15 -16.21 -14.94 -26.20
CA ASN A 15 -16.49 -14.13 -27.38
C ASN A 15 -15.20 -13.56 -27.96
N TRP A 16 -14.58 -14.28 -28.89
CA TRP A 16 -13.37 -13.82 -29.60
C TRP A 16 -13.67 -12.91 -30.82
N LYS A 17 -14.94 -12.77 -31.23
CA LYS A 17 -15.30 -12.06 -32.47
C LYS A 17 -15.07 -10.55 -32.37
N ILE A 18 -14.38 -9.97 -33.36
CA ILE A 18 -14.18 -8.52 -33.49
C ILE A 18 -15.28 -7.90 -34.37
N LYS A 19 -15.75 -8.64 -35.38
CA LYS A 19 -16.78 -8.22 -36.33
C LYS A 19 -18.16 -8.69 -35.85
N ASP A 20 -19.12 -7.78 -35.88
CA ASP A 20 -20.53 -7.98 -35.58
C ASP A 20 -21.36 -7.18 -36.59
N SER A 21 -22.63 -7.51 -36.81
CA SER A 21 -23.48 -6.76 -37.74
C SER A 21 -23.80 -5.34 -37.23
N ASN A 22 -23.63 -5.09 -35.93
CA ASN A 22 -23.87 -3.80 -35.29
C ASN A 22 -22.57 -2.99 -35.11
N GLU A 23 -22.49 -1.81 -35.73
CA GLU A 23 -21.32 -0.91 -35.70
C GLU A 23 -20.95 -0.46 -34.27
N ASN A 24 -21.93 -0.30 -33.39
CA ASN A 24 -21.69 0.07 -31.99
C ASN A 24 -21.01 -1.07 -31.21
N VAL A 25 -21.31 -2.32 -31.54
CA VAL A 25 -20.67 -3.51 -30.94
C VAL A 25 -19.24 -3.66 -31.45
N ILE A 26 -19.00 -3.39 -32.74
CA ILE A 26 -17.64 -3.37 -33.31
C ILE A 26 -16.76 -2.31 -32.62
N LYS A 27 -17.25 -1.06 -32.49
CA LYS A 27 -16.53 0.04 -31.82
C LYS A 27 -16.19 -0.31 -30.37
N LYS A 28 -17.14 -0.91 -29.65
CA LYS A 28 -16.93 -1.38 -28.27
C LYS A 28 -15.90 -2.50 -28.18
N ASN A 29 -16.00 -3.52 -29.05
CA ASN A 29 -15.05 -4.64 -29.06
C ASN A 29 -13.63 -4.19 -29.40
N SER A 30 -13.48 -3.29 -30.38
CA SER A 30 -12.18 -2.69 -30.72
C SER A 30 -11.60 -1.90 -29.55
N PHE A 31 -12.42 -1.10 -28.86
CA PHE A 31 -12.01 -0.37 -27.66
C PHE A 31 -11.53 -1.29 -26.54
N LEU A 32 -12.24 -2.39 -26.26
CA LEU A 32 -11.84 -3.38 -25.25
C LEU A 32 -10.50 -4.06 -25.58
N TYR A 33 -10.24 -4.38 -26.86
CA TYR A 33 -8.95 -4.92 -27.28
C TYR A 33 -7.82 -3.90 -27.11
N LYS A 34 -8.04 -2.64 -27.51
CA LYS A 34 -7.04 -1.58 -27.34
C LYS A 34 -6.67 -1.36 -25.88
N ILE A 35 -7.67 -1.38 -24.99
CA ILE A 35 -7.43 -1.26 -23.55
C ILE A 35 -6.71 -2.48 -23.00
N SER A 36 -7.16 -3.70 -23.32
CA SER A 36 -6.47 -4.92 -22.87
C SER A 36 -5.01 -4.94 -23.32
N ALA A 37 -4.72 -4.52 -24.57
CA ALA A 37 -3.36 -4.38 -25.07
C ALA A 37 -2.54 -3.31 -24.34
N LEU A 38 -3.13 -2.14 -24.06
CA LEU A 38 -2.47 -1.07 -23.29
C LEU A 38 -2.17 -1.51 -21.86
N VAL A 39 -3.13 -2.19 -21.21
CA VAL A 39 -2.95 -2.72 -19.86
C VAL A 39 -1.90 -3.82 -19.83
N PHE A 40 -1.89 -4.71 -20.82
CA PHE A 40 -0.85 -5.72 -20.98
C PHE A 40 0.53 -5.06 -21.10
N PHE A 41 0.67 -4.06 -21.99
CA PHE A 41 1.93 -3.35 -22.18
C PHE A 41 2.39 -2.65 -20.89
N LEU A 42 1.51 -1.90 -20.22
CA LEU A 42 1.85 -1.22 -18.97
C LEU A 42 2.24 -2.21 -17.87
N PHE A 43 1.53 -3.32 -17.74
CA PHE A 43 1.84 -4.33 -16.73
C PHE A 43 3.20 -4.99 -16.98
N VAL A 44 3.49 -5.39 -18.23
CA VAL A 44 4.81 -5.93 -18.60
C VAL A 44 5.92 -4.90 -18.38
N PHE A 45 5.68 -3.63 -18.72
CA PHE A 45 6.62 -2.55 -18.48
C PHE A 45 6.93 -2.37 -16.98
N LEU A 46 5.91 -2.35 -16.12
CA LEU A 46 6.12 -2.25 -14.66
C LEU A 46 6.88 -3.46 -14.11
N TYR A 47 6.61 -4.65 -14.65
CA TYR A 47 7.26 -5.88 -14.24
C TYR A 47 8.69 -6.04 -14.81
N SER A 48 9.12 -5.17 -15.74
CA SER A 48 10.48 -5.19 -16.29
C SER A 48 11.57 -5.05 -15.21
N LEU A 49 11.30 -4.26 -14.17
CA LEU A 49 12.18 -4.11 -13.01
C LEU A 49 12.38 -5.43 -12.25
N THR A 50 11.37 -6.29 -12.26
CA THR A 50 11.45 -7.63 -11.66
C THR A 50 12.40 -8.54 -12.43
N PHE A 51 12.43 -8.45 -13.76
CA PHE A 51 13.39 -9.22 -14.57
C PHE A 51 14.83 -8.77 -14.34
N LEU A 52 15.07 -7.47 -14.15
CA LEU A 52 16.39 -6.98 -13.72
C LEU A 52 16.78 -7.56 -12.36
N TYR A 53 15.84 -7.62 -11.42
CA TYR A 53 16.09 -8.24 -10.11
C TYR A 53 16.38 -9.74 -10.20
N ILE A 54 15.67 -10.49 -11.05
CA ILE A 54 15.98 -11.90 -11.32
C ILE A 54 17.39 -12.05 -11.90
N PHE A 55 17.78 -11.17 -12.83
CA PHE A 55 19.15 -11.16 -13.34
C PHE A 55 20.18 -10.94 -12.24
N ILE A 56 19.93 -10.02 -11.30
CA ILE A 56 20.80 -9.79 -10.14
C ILE A 56 20.90 -11.07 -9.29
N LEU A 57 19.78 -11.67 -8.90
CA LEU A 57 19.76 -12.88 -8.08
C LEU A 57 20.54 -14.04 -8.71
N SER A 58 20.42 -14.22 -10.04
CA SER A 58 21.10 -15.30 -10.75
C SER A 58 22.61 -15.10 -10.92
N ASN A 59 23.10 -13.85 -10.82
CA ASN A 59 24.52 -13.52 -11.02
C ASN A 59 25.25 -13.22 -9.71
N ASP A 60 24.54 -13.14 -8.59
CA ASP A 60 25.13 -12.88 -7.28
C ASP A 60 25.80 -14.14 -6.71
N LYS A 61 27.11 -14.24 -6.91
CA LYS A 61 27.91 -15.37 -6.39
C LYS A 61 27.99 -15.39 -4.87
N HIS A 62 27.94 -14.22 -4.21
CA HIS A 62 27.93 -14.14 -2.74
C HIS A 62 26.66 -14.75 -2.16
N LEU A 63 25.53 -14.67 -2.89
CA LEU A 63 24.25 -15.22 -2.45
C LEU A 63 24.29 -16.74 -2.36
N HIS A 64 24.98 -17.40 -3.31
CA HIS A 64 25.17 -18.85 -3.28
C HIS A 64 26.00 -19.29 -2.07
N VAL A 65 27.14 -18.65 -1.82
CA VAL A 65 27.99 -18.94 -0.65
C VAL A 65 27.22 -18.71 0.65
N TYR A 66 26.44 -17.64 0.73
CA TYR A 66 25.60 -17.36 1.89
C TYR A 66 24.60 -18.49 2.19
N PHE A 67 23.92 -19.05 1.18
CA PHE A 67 22.98 -20.13 1.40
C PHE A 67 23.64 -21.43 1.87
N GLU A 68 24.90 -21.69 1.48
CA GLU A 68 25.68 -22.83 1.97
C GLU A 68 25.97 -22.71 3.49
N TYR A 69 26.20 -21.49 3.96
CA TYR A 69 26.53 -21.20 5.37
C TYR A 69 25.32 -20.82 6.23
N LEU A 70 24.13 -20.66 5.65
CA LEU A 70 22.91 -20.20 6.34
C LEU A 70 22.55 -21.05 7.56
N ASN A 71 22.69 -22.39 7.47
CA ASN A 71 22.40 -23.29 8.58
C ASN A 71 23.33 -23.08 9.78
N SER A 72 24.59 -22.72 9.54
CA SER A 72 25.55 -22.41 10.58
C SER A 72 25.22 -21.07 11.23
N LEU A 73 24.96 -20.03 10.42
CA LEU A 73 24.55 -18.72 10.91
C LEU A 73 23.25 -18.78 11.74
N THR A 74 22.26 -19.54 11.28
CA THR A 74 21.00 -19.71 12.03
C THR A 74 21.22 -20.37 13.40
N LYS A 75 22.17 -21.31 13.52
CA LYS A 75 22.54 -21.93 14.81
C LYS A 75 23.24 -20.96 15.75
N GLU A 76 23.98 -20.00 15.20
CA GLU A 76 24.61 -18.90 15.96
C GLU A 76 23.59 -17.82 16.37
N GLY A 77 22.31 -18.02 16.03
CA GLY A 77 21.20 -17.18 16.47
C GLY A 77 20.86 -16.05 15.52
N PHE A 78 21.46 -15.98 14.33
CA PHE A 78 21.08 -15.01 13.30
C PHE A 78 19.69 -15.30 12.75
N SER A 79 18.82 -14.28 12.75
CA SER A 79 17.55 -14.34 12.01
C SER A 79 17.77 -13.78 10.62
N MET A 80 18.03 -14.65 9.65
CA MET A 80 18.42 -14.25 8.29
C MET A 80 17.50 -14.86 7.23
N PRO A 81 17.32 -14.19 6.08
CA PRO A 81 16.41 -14.67 5.04
C PRO A 81 16.84 -16.01 4.45
N SER A 82 15.91 -16.95 4.37
CA SER A 82 16.15 -18.26 3.78
C SER A 82 16.14 -18.24 2.25
N TYR A 83 16.49 -19.39 1.66
CA TYR A 83 16.36 -19.58 0.22
C TYR A 83 14.91 -19.35 -0.25
N ASP A 84 13.93 -19.88 0.47
CA ASP A 84 12.51 -19.75 0.13
C ASP A 84 12.02 -18.30 0.27
N ASP A 85 12.56 -17.55 1.22
CA ASP A 85 12.25 -16.13 1.43
C ASP A 85 12.68 -15.24 0.26
N ILE A 86 13.72 -15.64 -0.50
CA ILE A 86 14.22 -14.91 -1.65
C ILE A 86 13.71 -15.56 -2.95
N TRP A 87 14.13 -16.80 -3.22
CA TRP A 87 13.82 -17.52 -4.46
C TRP A 87 12.38 -18.05 -4.51
N GLY A 88 11.88 -18.60 -3.40
CA GLY A 88 10.50 -19.10 -3.33
C GLY A 88 9.47 -17.99 -3.56
N MET A 89 9.69 -16.81 -2.98
CA MET A 89 8.84 -15.64 -3.16
C MET A 89 8.87 -15.09 -4.59
N ILE A 90 10.04 -15.00 -5.25
CA ILE A 90 10.13 -14.52 -6.63
C ILE A 90 9.53 -15.51 -7.63
N ILE A 91 9.70 -16.82 -7.44
CA ILE A 91 9.08 -17.85 -8.28
C ILE A 91 7.56 -17.79 -8.14
N SER A 92 7.05 -17.69 -6.91
CA SER A 92 5.61 -17.52 -6.65
C SER A 92 5.07 -16.26 -7.33
N SER A 93 5.82 -15.15 -7.24
CA SER A 93 5.50 -13.90 -7.93
C SER A 93 5.39 -14.06 -9.45
N LEU A 94 6.31 -14.83 -10.07
CA LEU A 94 6.28 -15.14 -11.50
C LEU A 94 5.08 -16.01 -11.90
N VAL A 95 4.67 -16.95 -11.06
CA VAL A 95 3.44 -17.74 -11.28
C VAL A 95 2.22 -16.82 -11.31
N PHE A 96 2.09 -15.92 -10.32
CA PHE A 96 0.99 -14.95 -10.30
C PHE A 96 1.06 -13.93 -11.44
N PHE A 97 2.27 -13.55 -11.88
CA PHE A 97 2.46 -12.73 -13.07
C PHE A 97 1.92 -13.43 -14.32
N GLY A 98 2.28 -14.70 -14.54
CA GLY A 98 1.79 -15.51 -15.66
C GLY A 98 0.27 -15.67 -15.66
N ILE A 99 -0.32 -15.96 -14.49
CA ILE A 99 -1.79 -16.01 -14.33
C ILE A 99 -2.41 -14.65 -14.68
N SER A 100 -1.83 -13.56 -14.20
CA SER A 100 -2.32 -12.19 -14.46
C SER A 100 -2.27 -11.84 -15.95
N LEU A 101 -1.20 -12.23 -16.67
CA LEU A 101 -1.13 -12.06 -18.13
C LEU A 101 -2.23 -12.85 -18.84
N GLY A 102 -2.46 -14.10 -18.43
CA GLY A 102 -3.55 -14.92 -18.96
C GLY A 102 -4.91 -14.28 -18.75
N LEU A 103 -5.17 -13.71 -17.57
CA LEU A 103 -6.38 -12.97 -17.29
C LEU A 103 -6.47 -11.69 -18.14
N ILE A 104 -5.45 -10.85 -18.19
CA ILE A 104 -5.48 -9.62 -19.02
C ILE A 104 -5.75 -9.96 -20.50
N PHE A 105 -5.14 -11.01 -21.02
CA PHE A 105 -5.35 -11.48 -22.40
C PHE A 105 -6.79 -11.97 -22.62
N LEU A 106 -7.36 -12.69 -21.64
CA LEU A 106 -8.74 -13.18 -21.69
C LEU A 106 -9.79 -12.13 -21.32
N TYR A 107 -9.38 -10.89 -21.01
CA TYR A 107 -10.27 -9.83 -20.54
C TYR A 107 -11.43 -9.60 -21.50
N LYS A 108 -11.13 -9.34 -22.78
CA LYS A 108 -12.18 -9.13 -23.79
C LYS A 108 -13.10 -10.35 -23.95
N PRO A 109 -12.59 -11.57 -24.25
CA PRO A 109 -13.46 -12.70 -24.56
C PRO A 109 -14.33 -13.14 -23.38
N ILE A 110 -13.90 -12.89 -22.14
CA ILE A 110 -14.70 -13.10 -20.94
C ILE A 110 -15.74 -11.97 -20.82
N VAL A 111 -15.31 -10.72 -20.70
CA VAL A 111 -16.21 -9.58 -20.43
C VAL A 111 -17.30 -9.42 -21.50
N SER A 112 -17.02 -9.73 -22.76
CA SER A 112 -17.99 -9.62 -23.87
C SER A 112 -18.83 -10.88 -24.12
N SER A 113 -18.77 -11.89 -23.24
CA SER A 113 -19.56 -13.12 -23.36
C SER A 113 -21.03 -12.89 -22.96
N ASN A 114 -21.94 -13.41 -23.78
CA ASN A 114 -23.40 -13.22 -23.63
C ASN A 114 -23.96 -13.80 -22.30
N SER A 115 -23.24 -14.72 -21.66
CA SER A 115 -23.67 -15.37 -20.41
C SER A 115 -23.22 -14.63 -19.13
N ILE A 116 -22.41 -13.57 -19.25
CA ILE A 116 -21.81 -12.91 -18.09
C ILE A 116 -22.61 -11.67 -17.70
N THR A 117 -23.08 -11.65 -16.46
CA THR A 117 -23.73 -10.49 -15.83
C THR A 117 -22.69 -9.43 -15.45
N MET A 118 -23.11 -8.16 -15.30
CA MET A 118 -22.22 -7.07 -14.85
C MET A 118 -21.51 -7.41 -13.53
N ALA A 119 -22.18 -8.12 -12.61
CA ALA A 119 -21.59 -8.58 -11.35
C ALA A 119 -20.42 -9.54 -11.58
N LYS A 120 -20.56 -10.51 -12.49
CA LYS A 120 -19.49 -11.46 -12.83
C LYS A 120 -18.32 -10.78 -13.56
N GLN A 121 -18.58 -9.75 -14.38
CA GLN A 121 -17.53 -8.92 -14.98
C GLN A 121 -16.75 -8.16 -13.91
N SER A 122 -17.43 -7.56 -12.92
CA SER A 122 -16.77 -6.87 -11.81
C SER A 122 -15.95 -7.83 -10.95
N ILE A 123 -16.47 -9.03 -10.62
CA ILE A 123 -15.71 -10.07 -9.91
C ILE A 123 -14.43 -10.41 -10.67
N TYR A 124 -14.52 -10.60 -11.99
CA TYR A 124 -13.37 -10.91 -12.82
C TYR A 124 -12.27 -9.83 -12.80
N ILE A 125 -12.65 -8.54 -12.87
CA ILE A 125 -11.70 -7.41 -12.76
C ILE A 125 -11.06 -7.39 -11.38
N LYS A 126 -11.83 -7.59 -10.31
CA LYS A 126 -11.33 -7.64 -8.93
C LYS A 126 -10.38 -8.81 -8.70
N THR A 127 -10.68 -9.97 -9.26
CA THR A 127 -9.78 -11.13 -9.23
C THR A 127 -8.48 -10.85 -9.97
N THR A 128 -8.56 -10.25 -11.17
CA THR A 128 -7.36 -9.85 -11.94
C THR A 128 -6.51 -8.86 -11.14
N THR A 129 -7.15 -7.87 -10.53
CA THR A 129 -6.53 -6.90 -9.61
C THR A 129 -5.78 -7.57 -8.47
N MET A 130 -6.44 -8.53 -7.80
CA MET A 130 -5.87 -9.24 -6.67
C MET A 130 -4.60 -9.99 -7.06
N PHE A 131 -4.62 -10.70 -8.20
CA PHE A 131 -3.43 -11.41 -8.68
C PHE A 131 -2.29 -10.46 -9.08
N LEU A 132 -2.60 -9.32 -9.71
CA LEU A 132 -1.62 -8.28 -10.00
C LEU A 132 -0.94 -7.76 -8.72
N MET A 133 -1.75 -7.40 -7.71
CA MET A 133 -1.24 -6.91 -6.43
C MET A 133 -0.40 -7.95 -5.70
N VAL A 134 -0.86 -9.21 -5.65
CA VAL A 134 -0.11 -10.30 -5.01
C VAL A 134 1.23 -10.55 -5.71
N SER A 135 1.27 -10.49 -7.05
CA SER A 135 2.52 -10.65 -7.79
C SER A 135 3.56 -9.60 -7.38
N PHE A 136 3.21 -8.30 -7.38
CA PHE A 136 4.14 -7.25 -6.96
C PHE A 136 4.50 -7.30 -5.47
N LEU A 137 3.55 -7.66 -4.60
CA LEU A 137 3.81 -7.84 -3.17
C LEU A 137 4.87 -8.93 -2.94
N LEU A 138 4.74 -10.07 -3.60
CA LEU A 138 5.71 -11.17 -3.49
C LEU A 138 7.08 -10.81 -4.10
N THR A 139 7.11 -10.08 -5.22
CA THR A 139 8.38 -9.52 -5.74
C THR A 139 9.04 -8.63 -4.70
N SER A 140 8.27 -7.74 -4.08
CA SER A 140 8.79 -6.77 -3.11
C SER A 140 9.25 -7.43 -1.82
N LEU A 141 8.55 -8.46 -1.35
CA LEU A 141 9.00 -9.25 -0.21
C LEU A 141 10.34 -9.95 -0.50
N SER A 142 10.48 -10.56 -1.69
CA SER A 142 11.77 -11.13 -2.12
C SER A 142 12.88 -10.08 -2.14
N GLN A 143 12.63 -8.92 -2.76
CA GLN A 143 13.60 -7.81 -2.83
C GLN A 143 13.98 -7.28 -1.45
N TYR A 144 13.01 -7.19 -0.52
CA TYR A 144 13.25 -6.76 0.86
C TYR A 144 14.15 -7.75 1.60
N ASN A 145 13.88 -9.05 1.45
CA ASN A 145 14.72 -10.12 2.02
C ASN A 145 16.13 -10.08 1.43
N TYR A 146 16.26 -9.94 0.11
CA TYR A 146 17.56 -9.74 -0.52
C TYR A 146 18.29 -8.48 -0.04
N ALA A 147 17.58 -7.38 0.21
CA ALA A 147 18.19 -6.16 0.75
C ALA A 147 18.73 -6.34 2.17
N ASN A 148 18.04 -7.12 3.01
CA ASN A 148 18.53 -7.47 4.35
C ASN A 148 19.78 -8.36 4.27
N TYR A 149 19.75 -9.38 3.40
CA TYR A 149 20.91 -10.20 3.07
C TYR A 149 22.11 -9.34 2.61
N ALA A 150 21.90 -8.44 1.64
CA ALA A 150 22.96 -7.59 1.10
C ALA A 150 23.56 -6.65 2.17
N THR A 151 22.75 -6.20 3.12
CA THR A 151 23.21 -5.37 4.24
C THR A 151 24.09 -6.17 5.18
N PHE A 152 23.71 -7.41 5.49
CA PHE A 152 24.52 -8.32 6.30
C PHE A 152 25.86 -8.64 5.64
N ILE A 153 25.87 -9.03 4.36
CA ILE A 153 27.13 -9.37 3.66
C ILE A 153 28.06 -8.16 3.53
N LYS A 154 27.53 -6.96 3.31
CA LYS A 154 28.34 -5.74 3.30
C LYS A 154 29.03 -5.49 4.63
N LEU A 155 28.32 -5.71 5.73
CA LEU A 155 28.89 -5.55 7.05
C LEU A 155 29.97 -6.62 7.28
N GLU A 156 29.67 -7.86 6.97
CA GLU A 156 30.58 -8.99 7.19
C GLU A 156 31.87 -8.87 6.37
N LEU A 157 31.78 -8.44 5.12
CA LEU A 157 32.95 -8.16 4.29
C LEU A 157 33.79 -6.97 4.80
N ALA A 158 33.20 -6.06 5.57
CA ALA A 158 33.87 -4.87 6.10
C ALA A 158 34.51 -5.11 7.46
N THR A 159 33.86 -5.89 8.34
CA THR A 159 34.33 -6.15 9.70
C THR A 159 35.07 -7.47 9.88
N GLU A 160 34.90 -8.41 8.94
CA GLU A 160 35.56 -9.73 8.95
C GLU A 160 35.36 -10.52 10.26
N ALA A 161 34.19 -10.33 10.90
CA ALA A 161 33.96 -10.80 12.26
C ALA A 161 33.92 -12.34 12.34
N ASN A 162 33.41 -13.01 11.29
CA ASN A 162 33.51 -14.46 11.12
C ASN A 162 34.53 -14.80 10.03
N GLU A 163 35.79 -15.08 10.43
CA GLU A 163 36.90 -15.32 9.50
C GLU A 163 36.62 -16.43 8.47
N ASN A 164 35.95 -17.51 8.88
CA ASN A 164 35.70 -18.66 8.01
C ASN A 164 34.66 -18.32 6.93
N PHE A 165 33.57 -17.65 7.34
CA PHE A 165 32.53 -17.22 6.43
C PHE A 165 33.03 -16.08 5.51
N THR A 166 33.71 -15.09 6.08
CA THR A 166 34.31 -13.98 5.33
C THR A 166 35.33 -14.45 4.30
N ARG A 167 36.17 -15.44 4.63
CA ARG A 167 37.11 -16.05 3.66
C ARG A 167 36.37 -16.70 2.48
N ALA A 168 35.28 -17.41 2.76
CA ALA A 168 34.44 -18.00 1.72
C ALA A 168 33.79 -16.92 0.83
N LEU A 169 33.28 -15.83 1.41
CA LEU A 169 32.73 -14.70 0.66
C LEU A 169 33.79 -14.01 -0.21
N LYS A 170 34.98 -13.76 0.32
CA LYS A 170 36.08 -13.13 -0.43
C LYS A 170 36.59 -14.00 -1.58
N SER A 171 36.43 -15.32 -1.50
CA SER A 171 36.81 -16.24 -2.58
C SER A 171 36.01 -16.02 -3.87
N VAL A 172 34.78 -15.51 -3.76
CA VAL A 172 33.91 -15.20 -4.91
C VAL A 172 33.92 -13.72 -5.29
N GLY A 173 34.41 -12.85 -4.40
CA GLY A 173 34.69 -11.44 -4.67
C GLY A 173 34.90 -10.63 -3.39
N ALA A 174 35.79 -9.64 -3.43
CA ALA A 174 36.11 -8.80 -2.26
C ALA A 174 35.01 -7.79 -1.89
N GLN A 175 34.08 -7.52 -2.81
CA GLN A 175 32.98 -6.58 -2.61
C GLN A 175 31.69 -7.14 -3.20
N LEU A 176 30.57 -6.81 -2.57
CA LEU A 176 29.25 -7.17 -3.08
C LEU A 176 28.94 -6.34 -4.33
N SER A 177 28.68 -7.01 -5.44
CA SER A 177 28.48 -6.35 -6.75
C SER A 177 27.12 -5.64 -6.86
N PHE A 178 26.10 -6.17 -6.20
CA PHE A 178 24.74 -5.64 -6.25
C PHE A 178 24.21 -5.39 -4.86
N SER A 179 23.60 -4.23 -4.65
CA SER A 179 22.98 -3.94 -3.38
C SER A 179 21.94 -2.84 -3.47
N TRP A 180 20.88 -3.01 -2.68
CA TRP A 180 19.97 -1.92 -2.41
C TRP A 180 20.65 -0.87 -1.52
N LYS A 181 20.26 0.39 -1.70
CA LYS A 181 20.72 1.48 -0.83
C LYS A 181 20.17 1.34 0.58
N ASN A 182 18.94 0.88 0.74
CA ASN A 182 18.29 0.56 2.02
C ASN A 182 17.09 -0.40 1.76
N PRO A 183 16.84 -1.41 2.61
CA PRO A 183 15.64 -2.26 2.53
C PRO A 183 14.31 -1.50 2.38
N SER A 184 14.17 -0.31 2.97
CA SER A 184 12.91 0.45 2.92
C SER A 184 12.55 0.98 1.52
N ILE A 185 13.52 1.13 0.61
CA ILE A 185 13.29 1.62 -0.75
C ILE A 185 12.40 0.67 -1.55
N VAL A 186 12.49 -0.63 -1.27
CA VAL A 186 11.67 -1.65 -1.93
C VAL A 186 10.18 -1.37 -1.73
N TRP A 187 9.78 -0.97 -0.52
CA TRP A 187 8.38 -0.63 -0.21
C TRP A 187 7.92 0.66 -0.90
N TRP A 188 8.82 1.63 -1.08
CA TRP A 188 8.51 2.84 -1.85
C TRP A 188 8.33 2.55 -3.35
N VAL A 189 9.11 1.62 -3.90
CA VAL A 189 8.91 1.16 -5.29
C VAL A 189 7.57 0.44 -5.43
N LEU A 190 7.24 -0.45 -4.49
CA LEU A 190 5.92 -1.11 -4.45
C LEU A 190 4.77 -0.10 -4.37
N PHE A 191 4.90 0.93 -3.54
CA PHE A 191 3.91 2.00 -3.43
C PHE A 191 3.63 2.66 -4.79
N VAL A 192 4.67 3.02 -5.54
CA VAL A 192 4.52 3.61 -6.89
C VAL A 192 3.86 2.60 -7.85
N GLN A 193 4.25 1.33 -7.80
CA GLN A 193 3.65 0.28 -8.61
C GLN A 193 2.15 0.13 -8.33
N ILE A 194 1.73 0.14 -7.05
CA ILE A 194 0.32 0.07 -6.64
C ILE A 194 -0.50 1.22 -7.21
N ILE A 195 0.02 2.46 -7.19
CA ILE A 195 -0.69 3.63 -7.77
C ILE A 195 -0.97 3.42 -9.27
N ILE A 196 0.03 2.90 -10.01
CA ILE A 196 -0.11 2.68 -11.45
C ILE A 196 -1.08 1.53 -11.73
N ILE A 197 -1.01 0.43 -10.96
CA ILE A 197 -1.97 -0.68 -11.03
C ILE A 197 -3.39 -0.19 -10.76
N PHE A 198 -3.58 0.65 -9.74
CA PHE A 198 -4.88 1.22 -9.42
C PHE A 198 -5.43 2.06 -10.57
N SER A 199 -4.57 2.86 -11.21
CA SER A 199 -4.94 3.63 -12.41
C SER A 199 -5.37 2.70 -13.55
N ILE A 200 -4.63 1.61 -13.79
CA ILE A 200 -4.97 0.57 -14.78
C ILE A 200 -6.33 -0.06 -14.49
N ILE A 201 -6.63 -0.37 -13.23
CA ILE A 201 -7.89 -0.98 -12.80
C ILE A 201 -9.05 -0.04 -13.05
N LEU A 202 -8.89 1.25 -12.69
CA LEU A 202 -9.88 2.26 -13.00
C LEU A 202 -10.13 2.29 -14.52
N PHE A 203 -9.09 2.26 -15.36
CA PHE A 203 -9.27 2.20 -16.82
C PHE A 203 -10.05 0.95 -17.28
N LEU A 204 -9.82 -0.22 -16.70
CA LEU A 204 -10.54 -1.47 -17.01
C LEU A 204 -12.01 -1.44 -16.56
N GLU A 205 -12.30 -0.98 -15.34
CA GLU A 205 -13.67 -0.86 -14.85
C GLU A 205 -14.46 0.13 -15.72
N ASN A 206 -13.81 1.24 -16.07
CA ASN A 206 -14.39 2.29 -16.89
C ASN A 206 -14.75 1.85 -18.32
N ALA A 207 -14.07 0.84 -18.85
CA ALA A 207 -14.37 0.31 -20.17
C ALA A 207 -15.67 -0.50 -20.22
N ILE A 208 -16.12 -0.97 -19.05
CA ILE A 208 -17.27 -1.87 -18.90
C ILE A 208 -18.51 -1.11 -18.43
N SER A 209 -18.34 -0.09 -17.59
CA SER A 209 -19.44 0.72 -17.05
C SER A 209 -20.25 1.36 -18.18
N ARG A 210 -21.50 0.94 -18.32
CA ARG A 210 -22.48 1.58 -19.21
C ARG A 210 -22.90 2.90 -18.57
N LYS A 211 -23.08 3.94 -19.38
CA LYS A 211 -23.75 5.18 -18.95
C LYS A 211 -25.20 4.83 -18.65
N GLU A 212 -25.54 4.56 -17.39
CA GLU A 212 -26.93 4.50 -16.96
C GLU A 212 -27.52 5.92 -17.02
N ASN A 213 -28.80 6.01 -17.38
CA ASN A 213 -29.54 7.27 -17.55
C ASN A 213 -29.85 7.90 -16.16
N ILE A 214 -28.80 8.33 -15.44
CA ILE A 214 -28.87 8.93 -14.09
C ILE A 214 -29.39 10.39 -14.12
N ALA A 215 -29.62 10.94 -15.31
CA ALA A 215 -30.03 12.33 -15.50
C ALA A 215 -31.38 12.72 -14.84
N GLY A 216 -32.30 11.78 -14.61
CA GLY A 216 -33.59 12.03 -13.94
C GLY A 216 -33.48 12.17 -12.41
N ILE A 217 -32.65 11.33 -11.79
CA ILE A 217 -32.45 11.30 -10.33
C ILE A 217 -31.70 12.55 -9.87
N GLU A 218 -30.66 12.97 -10.61
CA GLU A 218 -29.92 14.19 -10.28
C GLU A 218 -30.81 15.45 -10.41
N LYS A 219 -31.66 15.53 -11.44
CA LYS A 219 -32.64 16.62 -11.55
C LYS A 219 -33.60 16.66 -10.37
N TYR A 220 -34.05 15.50 -9.89
CA TYR A 220 -34.94 15.40 -8.72
C TYR A 220 -34.25 15.73 -7.40
N ILE A 221 -32.99 15.31 -7.22
CA ILE A 221 -32.15 15.68 -6.06
C ILE A 221 -31.88 17.19 -6.09
N GLU A 222 -31.53 17.75 -7.25
CA GLU A 222 -31.29 19.18 -7.42
C GLU A 222 -32.56 20.01 -7.21
N TYR A 223 -33.72 19.51 -7.64
CA TYR A 223 -35.04 20.11 -7.40
C TYR A 223 -35.39 20.12 -5.90
N ASN A 224 -35.29 18.97 -5.21
CA ASN A 224 -35.58 18.88 -3.77
C ASN A 224 -34.58 19.64 -2.89
N LEU A 225 -33.32 19.74 -3.32
CA LEU A 225 -32.31 20.55 -2.64
C LEU A 225 -32.43 22.05 -2.95
N LYS A 226 -33.14 22.44 -4.02
CA LYS A 226 -33.54 23.84 -4.28
C LYS A 226 -34.80 24.24 -3.49
N THR A 227 -35.74 23.32 -3.29
CA THR A 227 -36.99 23.57 -2.56
C THR A 227 -36.84 23.49 -1.03
N THR A 228 -35.80 22.81 -0.52
CA THR A 228 -35.39 22.93 0.89
C THR A 228 -34.78 24.31 1.13
N LYS A 229 -35.65 25.30 1.42
CA LYS A 229 -35.35 26.70 1.79
C LYS A 229 -33.86 27.03 1.75
N SER A 230 -33.36 27.50 0.61
CA SER A 230 -32.16 28.34 0.63
C SER A 230 -32.48 29.52 1.53
N PHE A 231 -31.92 29.54 2.74
CA PHE A 231 -31.99 30.72 3.59
C PHE A 231 -31.50 31.90 2.72
N ALA A 232 -32.39 32.88 2.51
CA ALA A 232 -32.08 34.07 1.73
C ALA A 232 -30.85 34.74 2.36
N GLY A 233 -29.73 34.68 1.66
CA GLY A 233 -28.44 35.10 2.17
C GLY A 233 -27.53 35.54 1.03
N SER A 234 -26.52 36.35 1.37
CA SER A 234 -25.57 36.98 0.43
C SER A 234 -24.97 35.99 -0.58
N LYS A 235 -24.45 36.49 -1.71
CA LYS A 235 -23.77 35.67 -2.76
C LYS A 235 -22.66 34.75 -2.19
N ILE A 236 -22.11 35.09 -1.03
CA ILE A 236 -21.12 34.29 -0.29
C ILE A 236 -21.80 33.10 0.40
N ILE A 237 -22.90 33.32 1.12
CA ILE A 237 -23.70 32.26 1.75
C ILE A 237 -24.24 31.29 0.68
N GLU A 238 -24.64 31.80 -0.49
CA GLU A 238 -25.11 30.97 -1.59
C GLU A 238 -24.00 30.09 -2.20
N LYS A 239 -22.78 30.62 -2.31
CA LYS A 239 -21.59 29.86 -2.73
C LYS A 239 -21.17 28.82 -1.69
N ILE A 240 -21.18 29.19 -0.40
CA ILE A 240 -20.91 28.28 0.73
C ILE A 240 -21.93 27.14 0.72
N ASN A 241 -23.22 27.46 0.60
CA ASN A 241 -24.27 26.46 0.53
C ASN A 241 -24.10 25.53 -0.67
N LYS A 242 -23.69 26.01 -1.85
CA LYS A 242 -23.37 25.15 -3.01
C LYS A 242 -22.20 24.19 -2.73
N PHE A 243 -21.20 24.63 -1.96
CA PHE A 243 -20.01 23.82 -1.61
C PHE A 243 -20.29 22.76 -0.53
N PHE A 244 -21.29 23.01 0.34
CA PHE A 244 -21.74 22.06 1.38
C PHE A 244 -22.97 21.24 0.98
N LYS A 245 -23.42 21.31 -0.29
CA LYS A 245 -24.49 20.43 -0.78
C LYS A 245 -24.02 18.97 -0.68
N PRO A 246 -24.85 18.05 -0.15
CA PRO A 246 -24.50 16.63 -0.01
C PRO A 246 -24.65 15.89 -1.35
N THR A 247 -23.86 16.28 -2.36
CA THR A 247 -23.74 15.55 -3.62
C THR A 247 -22.53 14.61 -3.58
N THR A 248 -22.48 13.60 -4.45
CA THR A 248 -21.39 12.61 -4.46
C THR A 248 -20.04 13.28 -4.70
N LYS A 249 -20.01 14.29 -5.58
CA LYS A 249 -18.81 15.06 -5.91
C LYS A 249 -18.35 15.90 -4.72
N ASN A 250 -19.26 16.63 -4.07
CA ASN A 250 -18.90 17.44 -2.91
C ASN A 250 -18.43 16.57 -1.74
N ILE A 251 -19.13 15.45 -1.47
CA ILE A 251 -18.69 14.47 -0.46
C ILE A 251 -17.29 13.97 -0.84
N SER A 252 -17.04 13.61 -2.10
CA SER A 252 -15.71 13.15 -2.56
C SER A 252 -14.63 14.23 -2.41
N ILE A 253 -14.92 15.50 -2.69
CA ILE A 253 -13.99 16.63 -2.50
C ILE A 253 -13.64 16.77 -1.02
N TRP A 254 -14.64 16.78 -0.14
CA TRP A 254 -14.41 16.89 1.30
C TRP A 254 -13.66 15.69 1.86
N THR A 255 -14.03 14.47 1.45
CA THR A 255 -13.28 13.25 1.78
C THR A 255 -11.83 13.38 1.35
N PHE A 256 -11.56 13.79 0.10
CA PHE A 256 -10.22 13.94 -0.44
C PHE A 256 -9.38 14.97 0.33
N VAL A 257 -9.94 16.16 0.60
CA VAL A 257 -9.24 17.23 1.33
C VAL A 257 -8.90 16.79 2.75
N VAL A 258 -9.86 16.21 3.47
CA VAL A 258 -9.63 15.77 4.86
C VAL A 258 -8.62 14.62 4.91
N VAL A 259 -8.78 13.64 4.03
CA VAL A 259 -7.84 12.51 3.96
C VAL A 259 -6.45 13.02 3.60
N GLY A 260 -6.31 14.00 2.71
CA GLY A 260 -5.03 14.66 2.44
C GLY A 260 -4.41 15.31 3.67
N LEU A 261 -5.20 16.01 4.49
CA LEU A 261 -4.73 16.64 5.74
C LEU A 261 -4.30 15.61 6.79
N ILE A 262 -4.95 14.44 6.85
CA ILE A 262 -4.57 13.35 7.78
C ILE A 262 -3.36 12.58 7.24
N LEU A 263 -3.32 12.28 5.95
CA LEU A 263 -2.26 11.49 5.33
C LEU A 263 -0.94 12.24 5.27
N LEU A 264 -0.94 13.55 5.02
CA LEU A 264 0.30 14.30 4.77
C LEU A 264 1.27 14.28 5.97
N PRO A 265 0.87 14.56 7.23
CA PRO A 265 1.77 14.45 8.37
C PRO A 265 2.27 13.02 8.59
N ASN A 266 1.39 12.02 8.42
CA ASN A 266 1.77 10.62 8.56
C ASN A 266 2.73 10.16 7.45
N PHE A 267 2.56 10.67 6.23
CA PHE A 267 3.45 10.43 5.10
C PHE A 267 4.84 11.02 5.34
N ILE A 268 4.93 12.26 5.82
CA ILE A 268 6.20 12.90 6.21
C ILE A 268 6.89 12.08 7.29
N PHE A 269 6.16 11.68 8.34
CA PHE A 269 6.69 10.84 9.41
C PHE A 269 7.23 9.51 8.87
N THR A 270 6.51 8.86 7.96
CA THR A 270 6.96 7.60 7.32
C THR A 270 8.23 7.78 6.48
N ILE A 271 8.41 8.92 5.81
CA ILE A 271 9.67 9.23 5.12
C ILE A 271 10.83 9.35 6.11
N LEU A 272 10.61 10.01 7.25
CA LEU A 272 11.63 10.18 8.28
C LEU A 272 12.07 8.82 8.83
N ILE A 273 11.14 8.01 9.35
CA ILE A 273 11.49 6.70 9.96
C ILE A 273 12.09 5.70 8.96
N SER A 274 11.82 5.83 7.65
CA SER A 274 12.31 4.89 6.64
C SER A 274 13.68 5.26 6.04
N ASN A 275 14.14 6.50 6.26
CA ASN A 275 15.44 6.95 5.81
C ASN A 275 16.47 6.84 6.95
N SER A 276 17.41 5.90 6.80
CA SER A 276 18.48 5.62 7.78
C SER A 276 19.39 6.80 8.10
N SER A 277 19.45 7.83 7.24
CA SER A 277 20.25 9.04 7.50
C SER A 277 19.59 10.05 8.43
N THR A 278 18.27 9.92 8.67
CA THR A 278 17.57 10.75 9.66
C THR A 278 17.80 10.18 11.06
N LYS A 279 17.62 10.99 12.11
CA LYS A 279 17.77 10.52 13.49
C LYS A 279 16.75 9.44 13.82
N MET A 280 15.50 9.58 13.35
CA MET A 280 14.47 8.57 13.55
C MET A 280 14.78 7.24 12.86
N GLY A 281 15.20 7.29 11.59
CA GLY A 281 15.56 6.08 10.85
C GLY A 281 16.80 5.40 11.44
N ALA A 282 17.83 6.17 11.78
CA ALA A 282 19.01 5.66 12.48
C ALA A 282 18.62 5.03 13.82
N LEU A 283 17.74 5.68 14.60
CA LEU A 283 17.28 5.17 15.90
C LEU A 283 16.62 3.79 15.78
N LEU A 284 15.75 3.61 14.80
CA LEU A 284 15.12 2.31 14.54
C LEU A 284 16.14 1.27 14.07
N GLN A 285 17.07 1.66 13.20
CA GLN A 285 18.08 0.76 12.66
C GLN A 285 19.03 0.27 13.76
N TRP A 286 19.53 1.16 14.60
CA TRP A 286 20.38 0.83 15.75
C TRP A 286 19.64 0.04 16.83
N SER A 287 18.35 0.28 17.02
CA SER A 287 17.59 -0.40 18.08
C SER A 287 17.10 -1.80 17.69
N TYR A 288 16.73 -2.04 16.43
CA TYR A 288 16.03 -3.27 16.04
C TYR A 288 16.63 -4.04 14.87
N ASN A 289 17.43 -3.41 14.00
CA ASN A 289 18.05 -4.12 12.88
C ASN A 289 19.48 -4.57 13.24
N LEU A 290 20.27 -3.63 13.74
CA LEU A 290 21.68 -3.82 14.03
C LEU A 290 21.98 -4.87 15.12
N PRO A 291 21.15 -5.10 16.16
CA PRO A 291 21.42 -6.17 17.12
C PRO A 291 21.52 -7.54 16.47
N ASN A 292 20.71 -7.82 15.44
CA ASN A 292 20.78 -9.08 14.70
C ASN A 292 22.01 -9.16 13.80
N LEU A 293 22.49 -8.02 13.28
CA LEU A 293 23.66 -7.97 12.39
C LEU A 293 25.00 -8.06 13.12
N LEU A 294 25.04 -7.76 14.41
CA LEU A 294 26.27 -7.71 15.22
C LEU A 294 26.47 -8.93 16.12
N LYS A 295 25.73 -10.03 15.90
CA LYS A 295 25.81 -11.22 16.76
C LYS A 295 27.17 -11.93 16.71
N ASP A 296 27.98 -11.68 15.68
CA ASP A 296 29.35 -12.22 15.58
C ASP A 296 30.25 -11.70 16.70
N PHE A 297 29.95 -10.53 17.27
CA PHE A 297 30.71 -9.94 18.36
C PHE A 297 30.21 -10.43 19.71
N LYS A 298 31.06 -11.19 20.42
CA LYS A 298 30.74 -11.73 21.76
C LYS A 298 30.36 -10.61 22.73
N GLY A 299 29.22 -10.77 23.40
CA GLY A 299 28.73 -9.82 24.42
C GLY A 299 27.77 -8.74 23.90
N ILE A 300 27.52 -8.67 22.58
CA ILE A 300 26.58 -7.72 21.99
C ILE A 300 25.14 -7.90 22.48
N ASP A 301 24.66 -9.14 22.58
CA ASP A 301 23.29 -9.40 23.06
C ASP A 301 23.08 -8.86 24.48
N GLN A 302 24.07 -9.01 25.37
CA GLN A 302 23.98 -8.48 26.72
C GLN A 302 24.03 -6.94 26.74
N LEU A 303 24.83 -6.34 25.85
CA LEU A 303 24.89 -4.88 25.69
C LEU A 303 23.54 -4.30 25.25
N TYR A 304 22.88 -4.92 24.26
CA TYR A 304 21.55 -4.52 23.81
C TYR A 304 20.45 -4.82 24.84
N ALA A 305 20.54 -5.96 25.55
CA ALA A 305 19.63 -6.27 26.65
C ALA A 305 19.69 -5.21 27.76
N ASN A 306 20.90 -4.72 28.10
CA ASN A 306 21.08 -3.66 29.10
C ASN A 306 20.50 -2.29 28.62
N LEU A 307 20.55 -2.03 27.31
CA LEU A 307 20.00 -0.83 26.70
C LEU A 307 18.46 -0.88 26.66
N LEU A 308 17.91 -1.88 25.96
CA LEU A 308 16.50 -1.97 25.56
C LEU A 308 15.62 -2.80 26.51
N GLY A 309 16.20 -3.70 27.31
CA GLY A 309 15.45 -4.63 28.16
C GLY A 309 14.50 -5.53 27.36
N ASP A 310 13.30 -5.76 27.89
CA ASP A 310 12.26 -6.61 27.27
C ASP A 310 11.77 -6.12 25.88
N LYS A 311 12.09 -4.87 25.52
CA LYS A 311 11.74 -4.27 24.21
C LYS A 311 12.60 -4.76 23.05
N TYR A 312 13.58 -5.63 23.33
CA TYR A 312 14.44 -6.27 22.32
C TYR A 312 13.65 -7.05 21.24
N SER A 313 12.37 -7.36 21.47
CA SER A 313 11.56 -8.23 20.62
C SER A 313 10.72 -7.53 19.53
N LEU A 314 10.63 -6.20 19.52
CA LEU A 314 9.81 -5.49 18.54
C LEU A 314 10.40 -5.62 17.12
N VAL A 315 9.57 -6.07 16.17
CA VAL A 315 10.02 -6.41 14.81
C VAL A 315 10.25 -5.13 14.00
N TYR A 316 11.50 -4.91 13.56
CA TYR A 316 11.93 -3.77 12.72
C TYR A 316 10.99 -3.50 11.53
N PHE A 317 10.49 -4.57 10.90
CA PHE A 317 9.52 -4.48 9.80
C PHE A 317 8.25 -3.70 10.16
N ALA A 318 7.69 -3.93 11.36
CA ALA A 318 6.44 -3.30 11.79
C ALA A 318 6.59 -1.80 12.02
N LEU A 319 7.77 -1.34 12.43
CA LEU A 319 8.05 0.06 12.72
C LEU A 319 8.45 0.85 11.47
N ASN A 320 9.22 0.25 10.56
CA ASN A 320 9.77 0.94 9.39
C ASN A 320 8.95 0.68 8.11
N SER A 321 8.71 -0.59 7.78
CA SER A 321 8.18 -1.00 6.47
C SER A 321 6.64 -0.96 6.41
N LEU A 322 5.96 -1.42 7.47
CA LEU A 322 4.50 -1.51 7.51
C LEU A 322 3.78 -0.15 7.32
N PRO A 323 4.27 0.99 7.88
CA PRO A 323 3.69 2.30 7.61
C PRO A 323 3.66 2.69 6.13
N ILE A 324 4.73 2.37 5.38
CA ILE A 324 4.81 2.65 3.94
C ILE A 324 3.69 1.92 3.20
N ILE A 325 3.50 0.64 3.53
CA ILE A 325 2.47 -0.21 2.90
C ILE A 325 1.07 0.35 3.16
N ILE A 326 0.76 0.67 4.41
CA ILE A 326 -0.60 1.09 4.79
C ILE A 326 -0.92 2.47 4.22
N ILE A 327 0.01 3.43 4.33
CA ILE A 327 -0.15 4.73 3.68
C ILE A 327 -0.35 4.54 2.17
N GLY A 328 0.37 3.59 1.56
CA GLY A 328 0.21 3.26 0.16
C GLY A 328 -1.18 2.76 -0.22
N ILE A 329 -1.74 1.84 0.58
CA ILE A 329 -3.10 1.33 0.41
C ILE A 329 -4.11 2.47 0.53
N THR A 330 -3.99 3.32 1.54
CA THR A 330 -4.96 4.41 1.76
C THR A 330 -4.86 5.51 0.71
N PHE A 331 -3.65 5.82 0.21
CA PHE A 331 -3.50 6.67 -0.97
C PHE A 331 -4.20 6.06 -2.18
N SER A 332 -4.04 4.75 -2.41
CA SER A 332 -4.73 4.03 -3.49
C SER A 332 -6.25 4.15 -3.38
N THR A 333 -6.82 3.95 -2.19
CA THR A 333 -8.26 4.12 -1.96
C THR A 333 -8.70 5.58 -2.16
N THR A 334 -7.84 6.55 -1.81
CA THR A 334 -8.11 7.98 -2.05
C THR A 334 -8.20 8.32 -3.55
N PHE A 335 -7.44 7.64 -4.41
CA PHE A 335 -7.53 7.80 -5.87
C PHE A 335 -8.91 7.43 -6.43
N PHE A 336 -9.67 6.54 -5.77
CA PHE A 336 -11.06 6.28 -6.14
C PHE A 336 -11.87 7.58 -6.11
N PHE A 337 -11.77 8.36 -5.03
CA PHE A 337 -12.48 9.63 -4.87
C PHE A 337 -12.00 10.70 -5.85
N LEU A 338 -10.69 10.74 -6.14
CA LEU A 338 -10.15 11.61 -7.19
C LEU A 338 -10.78 11.28 -8.55
N SER A 339 -10.96 9.99 -8.85
CA SER A 339 -11.61 9.58 -10.10
C SER A 339 -13.04 10.09 -10.22
N ILE A 340 -13.81 10.14 -9.12
CA ILE A 340 -15.18 10.69 -9.08
C ILE A 340 -15.17 12.19 -9.34
N ILE A 341 -14.23 12.92 -8.72
CA ILE A 341 -14.08 14.37 -8.89
C ILE A 341 -13.86 14.71 -10.38
N VAL A 342 -13.01 13.93 -11.05
CA VAL A 342 -12.64 14.12 -12.46
C VAL A 342 -13.76 13.67 -13.41
N ARG A 343 -14.44 12.54 -13.14
CA ARG A 343 -15.38 11.93 -14.10
C ARG A 343 -16.82 12.41 -14.07
N SER A 344 -17.22 13.23 -13.09
CA SER A 344 -18.62 13.57 -12.81
C SER A 344 -19.48 12.36 -12.40
N GLU A 345 -20.47 12.58 -11.53
CA GLU A 345 -21.14 11.56 -10.68
C GLU A 345 -21.87 10.42 -11.44
N LYS A 346 -22.02 10.52 -12.77
CA LYS A 346 -23.00 9.80 -13.60
C LYS A 346 -22.73 8.32 -13.86
N GLN A 347 -21.81 7.66 -13.15
CA GLN A 347 -21.38 6.28 -13.49
C GLN A 347 -21.18 5.36 -12.29
N ILE A 348 -21.39 5.82 -11.05
CA ILE A 348 -21.05 5.04 -9.85
C ILE A 348 -22.32 4.73 -9.05
N SER A 349 -22.52 3.46 -8.75
CA SER A 349 -23.60 3.01 -7.87
C SER A 349 -23.42 3.58 -6.46
N ASP A 350 -24.51 4.06 -5.86
CA ASP A 350 -24.53 4.57 -4.48
C ASP A 350 -23.97 3.55 -3.47
N ASN A 351 -24.24 2.26 -3.66
CA ASN A 351 -23.72 1.20 -2.78
C ASN A 351 -22.19 1.07 -2.87
N VAL A 352 -21.62 1.20 -4.06
CA VAL A 352 -20.16 1.17 -4.26
C VAL A 352 -19.54 2.42 -3.63
N PHE A 353 -20.15 3.58 -3.81
CA PHE A 353 -19.70 4.82 -3.18
C PHE A 353 -19.72 4.74 -1.65
N ILE A 354 -20.80 4.24 -1.06
CA ILE A 354 -20.90 4.04 0.41
C ILE A 354 -19.83 3.06 0.89
N LEU A 355 -19.69 1.91 0.23
CA LEU A 355 -18.71 0.90 0.61
C LEU A 355 -17.29 1.45 0.60
N GLN A 356 -16.91 2.22 -0.43
CA GLN A 356 -15.58 2.83 -0.52
C GLN A 356 -15.34 3.89 0.57
N ASN A 357 -16.36 4.66 0.98
CA ASN A 357 -16.24 5.57 2.12
C ASN A 357 -16.05 4.82 3.44
N VAL A 358 -16.74 3.68 3.63
CA VAL A 358 -16.58 2.85 4.83
C VAL A 358 -15.19 2.21 4.88
N ILE A 359 -14.72 1.66 3.75
CA ILE A 359 -13.36 1.12 3.63
C ILE A 359 -12.33 2.19 3.97
N LEU A 360 -12.43 3.39 3.38
CA LEU A 360 -11.51 4.49 3.66
C LEU A 360 -11.56 4.94 5.13
N ALA A 361 -12.73 4.93 5.77
CA ALA A 361 -12.85 5.25 7.19
C ALA A 361 -12.10 4.25 8.08
N ILE A 362 -12.23 2.95 7.79
CA ILE A 362 -11.51 1.88 8.50
C ILE A 362 -10.01 2.02 8.27
N GLU A 363 -9.58 2.25 7.03
CA GLU A 363 -8.17 2.46 6.68
C GLU A 363 -7.56 3.66 7.42
N ILE A 364 -8.25 4.81 7.46
CA ILE A 364 -7.78 6.00 8.17
C ILE A 364 -7.68 5.75 9.68
N LEU A 365 -8.69 5.10 10.29
CA LEU A 365 -8.63 4.74 11.70
C LEU A 365 -7.44 3.82 11.99
N PHE A 366 -7.23 2.81 11.14
CA PHE A 366 -6.10 1.90 11.27
C PHE A 366 -4.75 2.61 11.14
N ILE A 367 -4.59 3.52 10.16
CA ILE A 367 -3.41 4.39 10.03
C ILE A 367 -3.19 5.19 11.31
N LEU A 368 -4.22 5.86 11.83
CA LEU A 368 -4.07 6.72 12.99
C LEU A 368 -3.65 5.94 14.23
N ILE A 369 -4.21 4.74 14.45
CA ILE A 369 -3.83 3.86 15.56
C ILE A 369 -2.37 3.44 15.40
N LEU A 370 -2.01 2.87 14.25
CA LEU A 370 -0.66 2.35 14.03
C LEU A 370 0.39 3.47 14.12
N MET A 371 0.17 4.59 13.45
CA MET A 371 1.11 5.71 13.44
C MET A 371 1.27 6.32 14.82
N SER A 372 0.20 6.36 15.63
CA SER A 372 0.30 6.80 17.03
C SER A 372 1.20 5.86 17.83
N VAL A 373 0.98 4.54 17.73
CA VAL A 373 1.82 3.54 18.41
C VAL A 373 3.28 3.68 18.02
N ILE A 374 3.58 3.82 16.72
CA ILE A 374 4.95 3.96 16.23
C ILE A 374 5.57 5.27 16.70
N LYS A 375 4.85 6.39 16.67
CA LYS A 375 5.33 7.69 17.18
C LYS A 375 5.69 7.61 18.66
N PHE A 376 4.84 6.97 19.47
CA PHE A 376 5.13 6.75 20.88
C PHE A 376 6.38 5.90 21.07
N GLU A 377 6.54 4.82 20.31
CA GLU A 377 7.70 3.94 20.45
C GLU A 377 9.00 4.63 20.02
N VAL A 378 9.00 5.40 18.93
CA VAL A 378 10.17 6.19 18.49
C VAL A 378 10.57 7.22 19.56
N ASN A 379 9.60 7.91 20.17
CA ASN A 379 9.88 8.87 21.24
C ASN A 379 10.42 8.17 22.51
N ASN A 380 9.86 7.01 22.86
CA ASN A 380 10.31 6.18 23.96
C ASN A 380 11.76 5.69 23.78
N LEU A 381 12.10 5.24 22.57
CA LEU A 381 13.47 4.88 22.20
C LEU A 381 14.41 6.07 22.29
N SER A 382 14.00 7.25 21.82
CA SER A 382 14.81 8.46 21.94
C SER A 382 15.19 8.73 23.40
N ASN A 383 14.25 8.57 24.33
CA ASN A 383 14.50 8.74 25.76
C ASN A 383 15.48 7.68 26.30
N ILE A 384 15.33 6.40 25.91
CA ILE A 384 16.25 5.33 26.31
C ILE A 384 17.67 5.63 25.83
N TRP A 385 17.82 5.99 24.56
CA TRP A 385 19.11 6.34 23.96
C TRP A 385 19.71 7.60 24.58
N ASN A 386 18.89 8.59 24.93
CA ASN A 386 19.36 9.77 25.64
C ASN A 386 19.96 9.41 27.02
N MET A 387 19.27 8.56 27.80
CA MET A 387 19.71 8.19 29.15
C MET A 387 20.90 7.21 29.17
N LYS A 388 20.94 6.26 28.24
CA LYS A 388 21.88 5.13 28.28
C LYS A 388 22.86 5.06 27.09
N GLY A 389 22.67 5.88 26.07
CA GLY A 389 23.41 5.78 24.80
C GLY A 389 24.91 6.02 24.92
N LEU A 390 25.35 6.88 25.85
CA LEU A 390 26.79 7.09 26.11
C LEU A 390 27.46 5.82 26.65
N LYS A 391 26.86 5.18 27.66
CA LYS A 391 27.35 3.91 28.22
C LYS A 391 27.32 2.79 27.18
N PHE A 392 26.31 2.78 26.32
CA PHE A 392 26.24 1.84 25.20
C PHE A 392 27.40 2.05 24.22
N GLN A 393 27.71 3.29 23.88
CA GLN A 393 28.83 3.62 23.00
C GLN A 393 30.18 3.16 23.58
N GLU A 394 30.40 3.37 24.89
CA GLU A 394 31.60 2.93 25.59
C GLU A 394 31.71 1.41 25.60
N GLY A 395 30.62 0.71 25.90
CA GLY A 395 30.56 -0.76 25.85
C GLY A 395 30.83 -1.30 24.43
N LEU A 396 30.25 -0.68 23.41
CA LEU A 396 30.45 -1.09 22.01
C LEU A 396 31.91 -0.93 21.58
N ARG A 397 32.56 0.19 21.94
CA ARG A 397 33.99 0.41 21.68
C ARG A 397 34.90 -0.58 22.40
N ALA A 398 34.48 -1.09 23.56
CA ALA A 398 35.25 -2.08 24.30
C ALA A 398 35.16 -3.49 23.69
N LEU A 399 34.10 -3.78 22.92
CA LEU A 399 33.86 -5.09 22.31
C LEU A 399 34.43 -5.24 20.90
N MET A 400 34.77 -4.13 20.22
CA MET A 400 35.13 -4.09 18.81
C MET A 400 36.50 -3.47 18.58
N GLN A 401 37.17 -3.87 17.50
CA GLN A 401 38.38 -3.18 17.07
C GLN A 401 38.05 -1.74 16.60
N PRO A 402 38.98 -0.79 16.71
CA PRO A 402 38.76 0.60 16.30
C PRO A 402 38.29 0.75 14.84
N GLU A 403 38.80 -0.10 13.96
CA GLU A 403 38.47 -0.13 12.53
C GLU A 403 37.01 -0.58 12.31
N ASP A 404 36.59 -1.69 12.92
CA ASP A 404 35.22 -2.20 12.84
C ASP A 404 34.21 -1.20 13.39
N PHE A 405 34.55 -0.59 14.54
CA PHE A 405 33.73 0.44 15.15
C PHE A 405 33.54 1.64 14.21
N LYS A 406 34.60 2.07 13.52
CA LYS A 406 34.54 3.18 12.56
C LYS A 406 33.69 2.82 11.34
N GLU A 407 33.83 1.61 10.79
CA GLU A 407 33.04 1.14 9.65
C GLU A 407 31.54 1.06 10.00
N ILE A 408 31.19 0.41 11.12
CA ILE A 408 29.81 0.28 11.59
C ILE A 408 29.19 1.67 11.84
N THR A 409 29.91 2.55 12.55
CA THR A 409 29.38 3.89 12.86
C THR A 409 29.19 4.77 11.63
N THR A 410 29.98 4.55 10.58
CA THR A 410 29.85 5.25 9.30
C THR A 410 28.70 4.68 8.46
N MET A 411 28.63 3.36 8.32
CA MET A 411 27.59 2.68 7.51
C MET A 411 26.17 2.90 8.07
N PHE A 412 26.05 3.02 9.39
CA PHE A 412 24.76 3.14 10.09
C PHE A 412 24.50 4.55 10.67
N TYR A 413 25.20 5.58 10.20
CA TYR A 413 24.95 7.00 10.54
C TYR A 413 24.90 7.29 12.05
N TRP A 414 25.88 6.80 12.80
CA TRP A 414 25.95 7.00 14.26
C TRP A 414 25.91 8.48 14.68
N SER A 415 26.37 9.40 13.83
CA SER A 415 26.30 10.84 14.08
C SER A 415 24.87 11.32 14.39
N ALA A 416 23.86 10.71 13.78
CA ALA A 416 22.46 11.03 14.03
C ALA A 416 22.01 10.59 15.44
N ILE A 417 22.50 9.44 15.91
CA ILE A 417 22.26 8.95 17.29
C ILE A 417 22.98 9.84 18.31
N GLN A 418 24.23 10.22 18.03
CA GLN A 418 24.98 11.12 18.90
C GLN A 418 24.27 12.46 19.08
N ASP A 419 23.63 12.97 18.03
CA ASP A 419 22.85 14.20 18.14
C ASP A 419 21.61 14.03 19.02
N ILE A 420 20.91 12.89 18.95
CA ILE A 420 19.82 12.56 19.89
C ILE A 420 20.32 12.54 21.33
N ILE A 421 21.45 11.87 21.58
CA ILE A 421 22.05 11.76 22.92
C ILE A 421 22.38 13.16 23.48
N LYS A 422 22.93 14.05 22.65
CA LYS A 422 23.32 15.41 23.08
C LYS A 422 22.15 16.37 23.24
N THR A 423 21.21 16.35 22.30
CA THR A 423 20.17 17.39 22.20
C THR A 423 18.82 16.98 22.78
N ASN A 424 18.61 15.68 23.02
CA ASN A 424 17.32 15.09 23.36
C ASN A 424 16.19 15.47 22.38
N LYS A 425 16.53 15.62 21.09
CA LYS A 425 15.58 16.04 20.04
C LYS A 425 15.64 15.13 18.83
N ILE A 426 14.45 14.64 18.46
CA ILE A 426 14.14 13.98 17.19
C ILE A 426 13.45 14.97 16.23
N GLU A 427 13.34 14.64 14.95
CA GLU A 427 12.73 15.49 13.91
C GLU A 427 11.20 15.65 14.02
N TRP A 428 10.59 15.09 15.06
CA TRP A 428 9.13 15.14 15.29
C TRP A 428 8.80 15.72 16.66
N PHE A 429 7.50 15.80 16.94
CA PHE A 429 6.99 16.28 18.21
C PHE A 429 7.48 15.46 19.40
N SER A 430 7.65 16.14 20.52
CA SER A 430 7.83 15.50 21.83
C SER A 430 6.58 14.71 22.22
N GLN A 431 6.68 13.88 23.25
CA GLN A 431 5.57 13.05 23.75
C GLN A 431 4.24 13.80 23.90
N ASN A 432 4.25 14.99 24.51
CA ASN A 432 3.03 15.81 24.68
C ASN A 432 2.49 16.32 23.34
N GLY A 433 3.37 16.64 22.40
CA GLY A 433 2.97 17.02 21.05
C GLY A 433 2.42 15.84 20.25
N ILE A 434 2.96 14.62 20.43
CA ILE A 434 2.39 13.39 19.84
C ILE A 434 0.99 13.13 20.40
N ILE A 435 0.79 13.21 21.72
CA ILE A 435 -0.54 13.07 22.34
C ILE A 435 -1.52 14.07 21.75
N SER A 436 -1.10 15.34 21.65
CA SER A 436 -1.94 16.42 21.10
C SER A 436 -2.28 16.16 19.63
N GLU A 437 -1.29 15.79 18.81
CA GLU A 437 -1.46 15.43 17.40
C GLU A 437 -2.44 14.26 17.24
N THR A 438 -2.29 13.21 18.05
CA THR A 438 -3.18 12.05 18.05
C THR A 438 -4.62 12.45 18.37
N ILE A 439 -4.86 13.21 19.45
CA ILE A 439 -6.20 13.68 19.82
C ILE A 439 -6.82 14.51 18.69
N ILE A 440 -6.06 15.45 18.12
CA ILE A 440 -6.51 16.30 17.01
C ILE A 440 -6.88 15.44 15.80
N ASN A 441 -6.02 14.50 15.41
CA ASN A 441 -6.25 13.64 14.25
C ASN A 441 -7.47 12.74 14.42
N PHE A 442 -7.66 12.13 15.60
CA PHE A 442 -8.84 11.31 15.89
C PHE A 442 -10.13 12.14 15.93
N ALA A 443 -10.11 13.32 16.55
CA ALA A 443 -11.26 14.22 16.57
C ALA A 443 -11.62 14.70 15.15
N PHE A 444 -10.61 15.01 14.33
CA PHE A 444 -10.78 15.44 12.95
C PHE A 444 -11.31 14.32 12.06
N ALA A 445 -10.78 13.10 12.18
CA ALA A 445 -11.29 11.93 11.47
C ALA A 445 -12.73 11.60 11.90
N GLY A 446 -13.00 11.57 13.22
CA GLY A 446 -14.32 11.26 13.77
C GLY A 446 -15.41 12.24 13.35
N SER A 447 -15.13 13.54 13.44
CA SER A 447 -16.04 14.60 12.97
C SER A 447 -16.30 14.52 11.47
N THR A 448 -15.26 14.26 10.68
CA THR A 448 -15.36 14.17 9.21
C THR A 448 -16.18 12.96 8.77
N PHE A 449 -15.86 11.76 9.23
CA PHE A 449 -16.58 10.56 8.81
C PHE A 449 -18.02 10.53 9.33
N SER A 450 -18.27 11.16 10.49
CA SER A 450 -19.64 11.39 10.98
C SER A 450 -20.40 12.37 10.08
N GLY A 451 -19.78 13.48 9.67
CA GLY A 451 -20.36 14.44 8.71
C GLY A 451 -20.66 13.81 7.34
N ILE A 452 -19.71 13.05 6.80
CA ILE A 452 -19.89 12.28 5.56
C ILE A 452 -21.02 11.26 5.73
N GLY A 453 -21.05 10.53 6.84
CA GLY A 453 -22.09 9.54 7.15
C GLY A 453 -23.50 10.15 7.17
N ILE A 454 -23.67 11.30 7.84
CA ILE A 454 -24.94 12.04 7.84
C ILE A 454 -25.33 12.47 6.42
N GLY A 455 -24.36 12.95 5.62
CA GLY A 455 -24.56 13.30 4.22
C GLY A 455 -25.04 12.13 3.36
N LEU A 456 -24.42 10.95 3.54
CA LEU A 456 -24.80 9.71 2.86
C LEU A 456 -26.21 9.26 3.25
N VAL A 457 -26.56 9.25 4.54
CA VAL A 457 -27.91 8.89 5.01
C VAL A 457 -28.97 9.82 4.43
N LYS A 458 -28.70 11.13 4.39
CA LYS A 458 -29.60 12.11 3.77
C LYS A 458 -29.79 11.84 2.28
N LYS A 459 -28.71 11.51 1.56
CA LYS A 459 -28.77 11.14 0.13
C LYS A 459 -29.62 9.88 -0.09
N ILE A 460 -29.39 8.81 0.68
CA ILE A 460 -30.15 7.55 0.58
C ILE A 460 -31.65 7.78 0.81
N LYS A 461 -32.02 8.61 1.81
CA LYS A 461 -33.43 8.95 2.08
C LYS A 461 -34.08 9.64 0.88
N ILE A 462 -33.40 10.61 0.27
CA ILE A 462 -33.90 11.32 -0.93
C ILE A 462 -34.03 10.36 -2.11
N HIS A 463 -33.05 9.48 -2.31
CA HIS A 463 -33.04 8.50 -3.40
C HIS A 463 -34.18 7.47 -3.26
N ARG A 464 -34.43 6.97 -2.04
CA ARG A 464 -35.58 6.10 -1.75
C ARG A 464 -36.92 6.80 -1.95
N ALA A 465 -37.03 8.07 -1.56
CA ALA A 465 -38.24 8.86 -1.77
C ALA A 465 -38.53 9.06 -3.27
N PHE A 466 -37.49 9.27 -4.09
CA PHE A 466 -37.63 9.35 -5.55
C PHE A 466 -38.18 8.06 -6.15
N PHE A 467 -37.57 6.91 -5.83
CA PHE A 467 -38.04 5.63 -6.38
C PHE A 467 -39.43 5.24 -5.89
N LYS A 468 -39.80 5.65 -4.67
CA LYS A 468 -41.17 5.47 -4.18
C LYS A 468 -42.16 6.27 -5.04
N LEU A 469 -41.88 7.54 -5.30
CA LEU A 469 -42.70 8.39 -6.15
C LEU A 469 -42.76 7.90 -7.59
N GLN A 470 -41.63 7.47 -8.16
CA GLN A 470 -41.59 6.90 -9.51
C GLN A 470 -42.48 5.66 -9.62
N LYS A 471 -42.43 4.77 -8.63
CA LYS A 471 -43.27 3.57 -8.56
C LYS A 471 -44.76 3.91 -8.35
N GLU A 472 -45.07 4.97 -7.61
CA GLU A 472 -46.43 5.48 -7.44
C GLU A 472 -46.98 6.11 -8.73
N THR A 473 -46.15 6.80 -9.53
CA THR A 473 -46.55 7.33 -10.85
C THR A 473 -46.68 6.23 -11.91
N GLU A 474 -45.75 5.28 -11.97
CA GLU A 474 -45.80 4.14 -12.92
C GLU A 474 -46.94 3.16 -12.55
N GLY A 475 -47.27 3.02 -11.26
CA GLY A 475 -48.42 2.22 -10.80
C GLY A 475 -49.79 2.90 -11.00
N ASN A 476 -49.83 4.21 -11.22
CA ASN A 476 -51.06 4.95 -11.53
C ASN A 476 -51.36 4.98 -13.05
N GLU A 477 -50.40 4.60 -13.91
CA GLU A 477 -50.65 4.46 -15.35
C GLU A 477 -51.44 3.18 -15.71
N GLU A 478 -51.63 2.24 -14.77
CA GLU A 478 -52.44 1.03 -14.98
C GLU A 478 -53.95 1.25 -14.78
N TYR A 479 -54.39 2.47 -14.45
CA TYR A 479 -55.82 2.84 -14.31
C TYR A 479 -56.23 4.03 -15.20
N ALA A 480 -55.51 4.27 -16.29
CA ALA A 480 -55.88 5.25 -17.32
C ALA A 480 -55.87 4.62 -18.72
N TYR A 481 -56.74 3.63 -18.93
CA TYR A 481 -57.33 3.32 -20.23
C TYR A 481 -58.82 3.08 -20.07
#